data_AF-A0A139MHF0-F1
#
_entry.id   AF-A0A139MHF0-F1
#
_cell.length_a   1.000
_cell.length_b   1.000
_cell.length_c   1.000
_cell.angle_alpha   90.00
_cell.angle_beta   90.00
_cell.angle_gamma   90.00
#
_symmetry.space_group_name_H-M   'P 1'
#
loop_
_entity.id
_entity.type
_entity.pdbx_description
1 polymer ?
#
loop_
_entity_poly.entity_id
_entity_poly.type
_entity_poly.pdbx_seq_one_letter_code
_entity_poly.pdbx_strand_id
1 'polypeptide(L)' 'MNISLKEAREFKGLTQKEVAKKVGIAVRSYQSYELETRVPSIYTAQKIAIALGVGAKNVHKLFPLV' A
#
# COMPACT_ATOMS: atom_id res chain seq x y z
N MET A 1 -12.29 11.39 -0.36
CA MET A 1 -11.25 11.43 0.69
C MET A 1 -10.19 10.40 0.34
N ASN A 2 -8.93 10.83 0.26
CA ASN A 2 -7.78 9.94 0.13
C ASN A 2 -7.31 9.57 1.55
N ILE A 3 -6.76 8.38 1.70
CA ILE A 3 -6.16 7.94 2.97
C ILE A 3 -4.72 7.55 2.70
N SER A 4 -3.82 7.85 3.62
CA SER A 4 -2.44 7.43 3.48
C SER A 4 -2.35 5.91 3.53
N LEU A 5 -1.31 5.37 2.88
CA LEU A 5 -1.01 3.93 2.93
C LEU A 5 -0.82 3.44 4.37
N LYS A 6 -0.21 4.28 5.21
CA LYS A 6 0.03 4.01 6.63
C LYS A 6 -1.29 3.87 7.41
N GLU A 7 -2.22 4.81 7.24
CA GLU A 7 -3.53 4.76 7.91
C GLU A 7 -4.31 3.51 7.52
N ALA A 8 -4.35 3.19 6.22
CA ALA A 8 -5.01 1.98 5.73
C ALA A 8 -4.41 0.69 6.34
N ARG A 9 -3.09 0.64 6.49
CA ARG A 9 -2.39 -0.47 7.14
C ARG A 9 -2.73 -0.56 8.63
N GLU A 10 -2.66 0.55 9.35
CA GLU A 10 -2.90 0.61 10.80
C GLU A 10 -4.35 0.26 11.14
N PHE A 11 -5.31 0.70 10.32
CA PHE A 11 -6.70 0.29 10.43
C PHE A 11 -6.91 -1.22 10.29
N LYS A 12 -6.05 -1.91 9.51
CA LYS A 12 -6.05 -3.37 9.39
C LYS A 12 -5.26 -4.08 10.50
N GLY A 13 -4.63 -3.35 11.42
CA GLY A 13 -3.81 -3.92 12.48
C GLY A 13 -2.56 -4.65 11.98
N LEU A 14 -2.09 -4.32 10.77
CA LEU A 14 -0.96 -5.01 10.15
C LEU A 14 0.34 -4.23 10.37
N THR A 15 1.44 -4.95 10.53
CA THR A 15 2.80 -4.40 10.46
C THR A 15 3.22 -4.21 9.00
N GLN A 16 4.20 -3.33 8.75
CA GLN A 16 4.80 -3.15 7.41
C GLN A 16 5.35 -4.48 6.85
N LYS A 17 5.94 -5.32 7.73
CA LYS A 17 6.48 -6.64 7.36
C LYS A 17 5.40 -7.60 6.89
N GLU A 18 4.23 -7.60 7.52
CA GLU A 18 3.11 -8.48 7.13
C GLU A 18 2.53 -8.09 5.78
N VAL A 19 2.33 -6.79 5.51
CA VAL A 19 1.82 -6.34 4.20
C VAL A 19 2.83 -6.66 3.10
N ALA A 20 4.11 -6.37 3.32
CA ALA A 20 5.18 -6.69 2.37
C ALA A 20 5.24 -8.19 2.07
N LYS A 21 5.14 -9.05 3.10
CA LYS A 21 5.08 -10.50 2.93
C LYS A 21 3.85 -10.95 2.16
N LYS A 22 2.66 -10.42 2.47
CA LYS A 22 1.40 -10.75 1.76
C LYS A 22 1.46 -10.39 0.28
N VAL A 23 2.11 -9.28 -0.07
CA VAL A 23 2.19 -8.77 -1.44
C VAL A 23 3.38 -9.35 -2.22
N GLY A 24 4.36 -9.92 -1.53
CA GLY A 24 5.57 -10.51 -2.13
C GLY A 24 6.61 -9.46 -2.53
N ILE A 25 6.81 -8.45 -1.68
CA ILE A 25 7.81 -7.39 -1.89
C ILE A 25 8.74 -7.27 -0.68
N ALA A 26 9.89 -6.62 -0.87
CA ALA A 26 10.77 -6.29 0.24
C ALA A 26 10.10 -5.29 1.19
N VAL A 27 10.32 -5.45 2.50
CA VAL A 27 9.80 -4.51 3.53
C VAL A 27 10.25 -3.08 3.26
N ARG A 28 11.51 -2.91 2.81
CA ARG A 28 12.05 -1.61 2.42
C ARG A 28 11.28 -0.96 1.27
N SER A 29 10.82 -1.74 0.29
CA SER A 29 9.99 -1.21 -0.80
C SER A 29 8.66 -0.69 -0.27
N TYR A 30 8.02 -1.45 0.62
CA TYR A 30 6.77 -1.03 1.25
C TYR A 30 6.95 0.25 2.10
N GLN A 31 8.04 0.34 2.87
CA GLN A 31 8.41 1.55 3.62
C GLN A 31 8.58 2.77 2.73
N SER A 32 9.28 2.63 1.59
CA SER A 32 9.44 3.72 0.63
C SER A 32 8.10 4.21 0.06
N TYR A 33 7.11 3.33 -0.06
CA TYR A 33 5.76 3.69 -0.50
C TYR A 33 4.98 4.44 0.59
N GLU A 34 5.08 4.03 1.86
CA GLU A 34 4.45 4.77 2.97
C GLU A 34 5.10 6.14 3.21
N LEU A 35 6.39 6.29 2.90
CA LEU A 35 7.11 7.56 2.96
C LEU A 35 6.97 8.40 1.68
N GLU A 36 6.24 7.92 0.68
CA GLU A 36 6.04 8.57 -0.63
C GLU A 36 7.33 8.88 -1.41
N THR A 37 8.48 8.38 -0.95
CA THR A 37 9.79 8.50 -1.62
C THR A 37 9.88 7.72 -2.93
N ARG A 38 8.95 6.78 -3.15
CA ARG A 38 8.87 5.98 -4.37
C ARG A 38 7.42 5.63 -4.65
N VAL A 39 7.07 5.58 -5.93
CA VAL A 39 5.77 5.09 -6.40
C VAL A 39 5.88 3.61 -6.78
N PRO A 40 4.97 2.73 -6.31
CA PRO A 40 4.91 1.33 -6.75
C PRO A 40 4.48 1.22 -8.22
N SER A 41 4.78 0.09 -8.86
CA SER A 41 4.13 -0.23 -10.13
C SER A 41 2.62 -0.43 -9.93
N ILE A 42 1.82 -0.25 -10.98
CA ILE A 42 0.37 -0.45 -10.89
C ILE A 42 0.00 -1.85 -10.37
N TYR A 43 0.76 -2.87 -10.75
CA TYR A 43 0.56 -4.24 -10.29
C TYR A 43 0.81 -4.37 -8.78
N THR A 44 1.91 -3.82 -8.27
CA THR A 44 2.21 -3.82 -6.82
C THR A 44 1.19 -2.99 -6.06
N ALA A 45 0.80 -1.82 -6.58
CA ALA A 45 -0.20 -0.94 -5.99
C ALA A 45 -1.56 -1.65 -5.84
N GLN A 46 -2.00 -2.38 -6.87
CA GLN A 46 -3.23 -3.17 -6.82
C GLN A 46 -3.16 -4.29 -5.78
N LYS A 47 -2.04 -5.02 -5.69
CA LYS A 47 -1.86 -6.05 -4.65
C LYS A 47 -1.92 -5.46 -3.25
N ILE A 48 -1.28 -4.33 -3.02
CA ILE A 48 -1.35 -3.61 -1.74
C ILE A 48 -2.79 -3.21 -1.42
N ALA A 49 -3.51 -2.62 -2.39
CA ALA A 49 -4.91 -2.22 -2.22
C ALA A 49 -5.82 -3.41 -1.87
N ILE A 50 -5.59 -4.58 -2.47
CA ILE A 50 -6.31 -5.82 -2.13
C ILE A 50 -5.94 -6.29 -0.72
N ALA A 51 -4.64 -6.32 -0.39
CA ALA A 51 -4.15 -6.76 0.93
C ALA A 51 -4.68 -5.89 2.08
N LEU A 52 -4.92 -4.60 1.82
CA LEU A 52 -5.49 -3.64 2.77
C LEU A 52 -7.02 -3.53 2.70
N GLY A 53 -7.69 -4.33 1.87
CA GLY A 53 -9.16 -4.34 1.76
C GLY A 53 -9.77 -3.09 1.12
N VAL A 54 -8.97 -2.28 0.42
CA VAL A 54 -9.42 -1.11 -0.36
C VAL A 54 -9.98 -1.56 -1.73
N GLY A 55 -9.45 -2.67 -2.26
CA GLY A 55 -9.83 -3.26 -3.54
C GLY A 55 -9.13 -2.59 -4.73
N ALA A 56 -8.79 -3.37 -5.76
CA ALA A 56 -7.95 -2.92 -6.88
C ALA A 56 -8.49 -1.69 -7.64
N LYS A 57 -9.82 -1.55 -7.77
CA LYS A 57 -10.46 -0.40 -8.43
C LYS A 57 -10.25 0.93 -7.68
N ASN A 58 -9.95 0.86 -6.38
CA ASN A 58 -9.78 2.00 -5.50
C ASN A 58 -8.30 2.31 -5.20
N VAL A 59 -7.36 1.79 -6.00
CA VAL A 59 -5.92 1.99 -5.80
C VAL A 59 -5.53 3.47 -5.72
N HIS A 60 -6.22 4.34 -6.46
CA HIS A 60 -6.04 5.79 -6.46
C HIS A 60 -6.27 6.44 -5.09
N LYS A 61 -6.99 5.78 -4.18
CA LYS A 61 -7.21 6.30 -2.81
C LYS A 61 -5.97 6.18 -1.93
N LEU A 62 -5.09 5.21 -2.22
CA LEU A 62 -3.83 4.94 -1.52
C LEU A 62 -2.62 5.55 -2.24
N PHE A 63 -2.70 5.64 -3.57
CA PHE A 63 -1.66 6.17 -4.44
C PHE A 63 -2.29 7.17 -5.40
N PRO A 64 -2.59 8.40 -4.94
CA PRO A 64 -3.13 9.44 -5.81
C PRO A 64 -2.10 9.78 -6.89
N LEU A 65 -2.57 9.96 -8.12
CA LEU A 65 -1.75 10.51 -9.20
C LEU A 65 -1.54 12.00 -8.88
N VAL A 66 -0.29 12.38 -8.61
CA VAL A 66 0.16 13.77 -8.64
C VAL A 66 0.26 14.27 -10.07
#